data_AF-A0A661MRI4-F1
#
_entry.id   AF-A0A661MRI4-F1
#
_cell.length_a   1.000
_cell.length_b   1.000
_cell.length_c   1.000
_cell.angle_alpha   90.00
_cell.angle_beta   90.00
_cell.angle_gamma   90.00
#
_symmetry.space_group_name_H-M   'P 1'
#
loop_
_entity.id
_entity.type
_entity.pdbx_description
1 polymer ?
#
loop_
_entity_poly.entity_id
_entity_poly.type
_entity_poly.pdbx_seq_one_letter_code
_entity_poly.pdbx_strand_id
1 'polypeptide(L)'
;MTPNGCDCFGCCDIPGGTGNFVYIGTVDEDTREGTCTLADAANPELCHPCTIAPDCYNPCGRCEICLGRTAADLPADCFPPPPPVDAGTPSDAGTLPDGGTPPPVDSGPPPPPPTCDDGRQACDVPGTGPCPGGYFCITGCCTFFG
;
A
#
# COMPACT_ATOMS: atom_id res chain seq x y z
N MET A 1 5.95 -0.45 -15.50
CA MET A 1 6.18 0.48 -14.39
C MET A 1 7.50 0.13 -13.75
N THR A 2 8.30 1.13 -13.37
CA THR A 2 9.60 0.94 -12.74
C THR A 2 9.47 1.03 -11.21
N PRO A 3 10.01 0.10 -10.41
CA PRO A 3 10.00 0.20 -8.95
C PRO A 3 10.73 1.45 -8.43
N ASN A 4 10.34 1.96 -7.27
CA ASN A 4 11.03 3.07 -6.61
C ASN A 4 12.49 2.68 -6.32
N GLY A 5 13.42 3.56 -6.69
CA GLY A 5 14.87 3.34 -6.60
C GLY A 5 15.50 2.65 -7.80
N CYS A 6 14.74 2.28 -8.84
CA CYS A 6 15.25 1.55 -10.00
C CYS A 6 15.03 2.29 -11.32
N ASP A 7 15.76 1.89 -12.35
CA ASP A 7 15.44 2.18 -13.75
C ASP A 7 14.76 0.99 -14.45
N CYS A 8 14.29 1.23 -15.67
CA CYS A 8 13.57 0.23 -16.46
C CYS A 8 14.43 -0.97 -16.92
N PHE A 9 15.74 -0.90 -16.77
CA PHE A 9 16.66 -1.98 -17.09
C PHE A 9 17.10 -2.75 -15.85
N GLY A 10 16.62 -2.40 -14.66
CA GLY A 10 16.96 -3.09 -13.42
C GLY A 10 18.24 -2.60 -12.77
N CYS A 11 18.73 -1.41 -13.12
CA CYS A 11 19.73 -0.71 -12.34
C CYS A 11 19.04 -0.04 -11.13
N CYS A 12 19.39 -0.46 -9.92
CA CYS A 12 18.69 -0.05 -8.70
C CYS A 12 19.67 0.49 -7.66
N ASP A 13 19.25 1.54 -6.95
CA ASP A 13 19.89 2.01 -5.73
C ASP A 13 19.55 1.06 -4.57
N ILE A 14 20.53 0.31 -4.05
CA ILE A 14 20.30 -0.70 -3.02
C ILE A 14 21.34 -0.60 -1.88
N PRO A 15 20.91 -0.41 -0.62
CA PRO A 15 19.54 -0.10 -0.22
C PRO A 15 19.12 1.29 -0.73
N GLY A 16 17.84 1.45 -1.07
CA GLY A 16 17.36 2.68 -1.72
C GLY A 16 17.72 3.97 -0.98
N GLY A 17 18.12 5.00 -1.73
CA GLY A 17 18.51 6.31 -1.19
C GLY A 17 19.97 6.41 -0.76
N THR A 18 20.81 5.40 -1.04
CA THR A 18 22.25 5.42 -0.70
C THR A 18 23.16 5.85 -1.84
N GLY A 19 22.65 5.81 -3.08
CA GLY A 19 23.43 6.01 -4.30
C GLY A 19 24.25 4.80 -4.73
N ASN A 20 23.99 3.61 -4.16
CA ASN A 20 24.66 2.36 -4.55
C ASN A 20 23.90 1.68 -5.69
N PHE A 21 24.26 2.02 -6.93
CA PHE A 21 23.56 1.53 -8.12
C PHE A 21 24.12 0.21 -8.63
N VAL A 22 23.31 -0.85 -8.53
CA VAL A 22 23.66 -2.21 -8.94
C VAL A 22 22.58 -2.85 -9.81
N TYR A 23 23.01 -3.75 -10.69
CA TYR A 23 22.12 -4.45 -11.62
C TYR A 23 21.57 -5.73 -10.97
N ILE A 24 20.26 -5.74 -10.72
CA ILE A 24 19.58 -6.86 -10.04
C ILE A 24 19.49 -8.14 -10.89
N GLY A 25 19.73 -8.02 -12.20
CA GLY A 25 19.77 -9.16 -13.13
C GLY A 25 21.16 -9.79 -13.27
N THR A 26 22.09 -9.49 -12.35
CA THR A 26 23.40 -10.16 -12.33
C THR A 26 23.19 -11.65 -12.04
N VAL A 27 23.84 -12.48 -12.85
CA VAL A 27 23.75 -13.94 -12.75
C VAL A 27 25.15 -14.55 -12.75
N ASP A 28 25.26 -15.73 -12.18
CA ASP A 28 26.41 -16.60 -12.39
C ASP A 28 26.40 -17.11 -13.84
N GLU A 29 27.53 -17.05 -14.53
CA GLU A 29 27.61 -17.40 -15.95
C GLU A 29 27.46 -18.91 -16.19
N ASP A 30 27.88 -19.75 -15.25
CA ASP A 30 27.85 -21.20 -15.38
C ASP A 30 26.46 -21.76 -15.05
N THR A 31 25.83 -21.26 -13.98
CA THR A 31 24.53 -21.77 -13.50
C THR A 31 23.34 -20.98 -14.02
N ARG A 32 23.55 -19.74 -14.48
CA ARG A 32 22.51 -18.76 -14.85
C ARG A 32 21.60 -18.36 -13.68
N GLU A 33 21.99 -18.65 -12.45
CA GLU A 33 21.26 -18.26 -11.25
C GLU A 33 21.57 -16.81 -10.88
N GLY A 34 20.57 -16.10 -10.35
CA GLY A 34 20.74 -14.73 -9.87
C GLY A 34 21.69 -14.68 -8.68
N THR A 35 22.73 -13.86 -8.77
CA THR A 35 23.75 -13.68 -7.72
C THR A 35 23.50 -12.43 -6.89
N CYS A 36 22.78 -11.45 -7.43
CA CYS A 36 22.56 -10.19 -6.74
C CYS A 36 21.37 -10.27 -5.77
N THR A 37 21.68 -10.44 -4.49
CA THR A 37 20.68 -10.40 -3.40
C THR A 37 20.74 -9.08 -2.64
N LEU A 38 19.71 -8.79 -1.83
CA LEU A 38 19.72 -7.61 -0.94
C LEU A 38 20.90 -7.62 0.05
N ALA A 39 21.33 -8.81 0.50
CA ALA A 39 22.44 -8.94 1.43
C ALA A 39 23.80 -8.69 0.76
N ASP A 40 23.88 -8.96 -0.55
CA ASP A 40 25.11 -8.90 -1.33
C ASP A 40 25.22 -7.62 -2.17
N ALA A 41 24.29 -6.68 -2.03
CA ALA A 41 24.20 -5.45 -2.83
C ALA A 41 25.47 -4.57 -2.79
N ALA A 42 26.32 -4.71 -1.77
CA ALA A 42 27.59 -4.01 -1.67
C ALA A 42 28.77 -4.76 -2.34
N ASN A 43 28.56 -6.01 -2.80
CA ASN A 43 29.58 -6.82 -3.44
C ASN A 43 29.49 -6.66 -4.98
N PRO A 44 30.46 -5.97 -5.61
CA PRO A 44 30.42 -5.72 -7.06
C PRO A 44 30.59 -6.98 -7.91
N GLU A 45 31.07 -8.10 -7.35
CA GLU A 45 31.19 -9.37 -8.08
C GLU A 45 29.87 -10.15 -8.11
N LEU A 46 28.97 -9.93 -7.14
CA LEU A 46 27.65 -10.56 -7.07
C LEU A 46 26.56 -9.62 -7.60
N CYS A 47 26.76 -8.32 -7.46
CA CYS A 47 25.87 -7.26 -7.88
C CYS A 47 26.67 -6.27 -8.74
N HIS A 48 26.73 -6.50 -10.05
CA HIS A 48 27.53 -5.66 -10.93
C HIS A 48 27.06 -4.20 -10.88
N PRO A 49 27.98 -3.23 -10.80
CA PRO A 49 27.62 -1.81 -10.84
C PRO A 49 27.03 -1.45 -12.19
N CYS A 50 26.08 -0.52 -12.18
CA CYS A 50 25.38 -0.09 -13.39
C CYS A 50 25.18 1.43 -13.42
N THR A 51 24.80 1.94 -14.59
CA THR A 51 24.47 3.36 -14.77
C THR A 51 22.97 3.48 -15.00
N ILE A 52 22.35 4.44 -14.32
CA ILE A 52 20.92 4.71 -14.41
C ILE A 52 20.54 5.24 -15.80
N ALA A 53 19.48 4.69 -16.38
CA ALA A 53 18.77 5.25 -17.51
C ALA A 53 17.80 6.36 -17.04
N PRO A 54 18.11 7.65 -17.28
CA PRO A 54 17.37 8.76 -16.66
C PRO A 54 15.93 8.89 -17.16
N ASP A 55 15.65 8.45 -18.39
CA ASP A 55 14.32 8.58 -19.01
C ASP A 55 13.24 7.73 -18.32
N CYS A 56 13.65 6.71 -17.57
CA CYS A 56 12.76 5.76 -16.92
C CYS A 56 13.12 5.46 -15.46
N TYR A 57 14.06 6.24 -14.91
CA TYR A 57 14.44 6.14 -13.51
C TYR A 57 13.32 6.64 -12.62
N ASN A 58 12.91 5.80 -11.69
CA ASN A 58 11.99 6.17 -10.64
C ASN A 58 12.79 6.32 -9.33
N PRO A 59 13.07 7.54 -8.85
CA PRO A 59 13.92 7.75 -7.68
C PRO A 59 13.29 7.18 -6.40
N CYS A 60 14.12 6.99 -5.37
CA CYS A 60 13.65 6.59 -4.05
C CYS A 60 13.32 7.82 -3.20
N GLY A 61 12.04 8.10 -2.98
CA GLY A 61 11.56 9.19 -2.13
C GLY A 61 11.78 8.94 -0.63
N ARG A 62 11.73 10.03 0.16
CA ARG A 62 11.91 9.99 1.63
C ARG A 62 10.95 9.04 2.34
N CYS A 63 9.67 9.10 1.96
CA CYS A 63 8.57 8.32 2.53
C CYS A 63 8.18 7.11 1.69
N GLU A 64 9.02 6.73 0.73
CA GLU A 64 8.74 5.62 -0.18
C GLU A 64 9.47 4.36 0.25
N ILE A 65 8.77 3.23 0.13
CA ILE A 65 9.40 1.92 0.19
C ILE A 65 10.13 1.68 -1.12
N CYS A 66 11.41 1.38 -1.01
CA CYS A 66 12.34 1.08 -2.10
C CYS A 66 13.02 -0.26 -1.84
N LEU A 67 13.69 -0.80 -2.86
CA LEU A 67 14.40 -2.07 -2.72
C LEU A 67 15.49 -1.98 -1.63
N GLY A 68 15.46 -2.89 -0.66
CA GLY A 68 16.37 -2.88 0.50
C GLY A 68 15.96 -1.94 1.64
N ARG A 69 14.83 -1.23 1.54
CA ARG A 69 14.22 -0.50 2.67
C ARG A 69 12.93 -1.19 3.13
N THR A 70 12.66 -1.05 4.42
CA THR A 70 11.47 -1.52 5.11
C THR A 70 10.68 -0.34 5.66
N ALA A 71 9.46 -0.60 6.16
CA ALA A 71 8.68 0.43 6.85
C ALA A 71 9.43 1.00 8.08
N ALA A 72 10.28 0.21 8.74
CA ALA A 72 11.07 0.68 9.86
C ALA A 72 12.15 1.71 9.45
N ASP A 73 12.55 1.72 8.18
CA ASP A 73 13.54 2.67 7.64
C ASP A 73 12.89 3.99 7.18
N LEU A 74 11.57 4.09 7.23
CA LEU A 74 10.84 5.32 6.91
C LEU A 74 10.74 6.23 8.14
N PRO A 75 10.89 7.55 7.98
CA PRO A 75 10.60 8.52 9.04
C PRO A 75 9.20 8.36 9.62
N ALA A 76 9.05 8.59 10.93
CA ALA A 76 7.77 8.40 11.62
C ALA A 76 6.64 9.28 11.06
N ASP A 77 6.96 10.47 10.55
CA ASP A 77 6.03 11.40 9.91
C ASP A 77 5.62 10.98 8.48
N CYS A 78 6.22 9.92 7.93
CA CYS A 78 5.74 9.28 6.71
C CYS A 78 4.53 8.39 6.96
N PHE A 79 4.22 8.10 8.22
CA PHE A 79 3.03 7.36 8.62
C PHE A 79 1.96 8.32 9.11
N PRO A 80 0.68 8.04 8.82
CA PRO A 80 -0.40 8.79 9.46
C PRO A 80 -0.25 8.65 10.99
N PRO A 81 -0.58 9.72 11.75
CA PRO A 81 -0.55 9.62 13.20
C PRO A 81 -1.47 8.48 13.64
N PRO A 82 -1.11 7.74 14.71
CA PRO A 82 -2.01 6.77 15.27
C PRO A 82 -3.35 7.47 15.56
N PRO A 83 -4.49 6.80 15.34
CA PRO A 83 -5.76 7.37 15.77
C PRO A 83 -5.65 7.73 17.25
N PRO A 84 -6.28 8.84 17.69
CA PRO A 84 -6.30 9.19 19.11
C PRO A 84 -6.68 7.97 19.93
N VAL A 85 -5.89 7.68 20.98
CA VAL A 85 -6.32 6.74 22.01
C VAL A 85 -7.50 7.39 22.72
N ASP A 86 -8.72 7.02 22.35
CA ASP A 86 -9.90 7.44 23.08
C ASP A 86 -9.76 6.93 24.52
N ALA A 87 -9.52 7.85 25.44
CA ALA A 87 -9.85 7.69 26.85
C ALA A 87 -11.32 7.26 26.88
N GLY A 88 -11.55 5.99 27.19
CA GLY A 88 -12.82 5.36 26.92
C GLY A 88 -14.01 6.07 27.55
N THR A 89 -15.08 6.13 26.80
CA THR A 89 -16.43 5.88 27.32
C THR A 89 -17.19 5.07 26.29
N PRO A 90 -17.76 3.90 26.63
CA PRO A 90 -18.86 3.35 25.84
C PRO A 90 -20.08 4.22 26.12
N SER A 91 -20.85 4.58 25.09
CA SER A 91 -22.32 4.55 25.04
C SER A 91 -22.83 5.37 23.86
N ASP A 92 -23.37 4.67 22.86
CA ASP A 92 -24.73 4.95 22.36
C ASP A 92 -25.14 3.74 21.48
N ALA A 93 -25.99 2.79 21.87
CA ALA A 93 -26.95 2.74 22.98
C ALA A 93 -27.73 4.04 23.22
N GLY A 94 -28.07 4.75 22.13
CA GLY A 94 -29.05 5.82 22.01
C GLY A 94 -29.03 6.94 23.05
N THR A 95 -28.75 8.18 22.63
CA THR A 95 -29.68 9.32 22.46
C THR A 95 -28.86 10.60 22.20
N LEU A 96 -29.11 11.27 21.06
CA LEU A 96 -28.65 12.63 20.71
C LEU A 96 -28.94 13.68 21.82
N PRO A 97 -28.17 14.80 21.96
CA PRO A 97 -28.41 16.00 21.13
C PRO A 97 -27.19 16.90 20.76
N ASP A 98 -27.26 17.42 19.54
CA ASP A 98 -26.99 18.78 19.00
C ASP A 98 -25.72 19.61 19.34
N GLY A 99 -25.03 20.07 18.28
CA GLY A 99 -24.42 21.40 18.27
C GLY A 99 -23.34 21.73 17.23
N GLY A 100 -23.62 21.67 15.91
CA GLY A 100 -22.75 22.31 14.91
C GLY A 100 -23.04 21.90 13.45
N THR A 101 -23.98 22.59 12.81
CA THR A 101 -24.51 22.31 11.47
C THR A 101 -23.45 22.38 10.36
N PRO A 102 -23.17 21.29 9.61
CA PRO A 102 -22.63 21.41 8.27
C PRO A 102 -23.68 22.08 7.35
N PRO A 103 -23.28 22.73 6.24
CA PRO A 103 -24.24 23.21 5.24
C PRO A 103 -25.16 22.05 4.82
N PRO A 104 -26.40 22.31 4.37
CA PRO A 104 -27.30 21.23 3.95
C PRO A 104 -26.64 20.48 2.80
N VAL A 105 -25.95 19.38 3.11
CA VAL A 105 -25.84 18.28 2.16
C VAL A 105 -27.27 17.85 1.98
N ASP A 106 -27.75 18.08 0.77
CA ASP A 106 -29.05 17.66 0.29
C ASP A 106 -29.28 16.24 0.81
N SER A 107 -30.13 16.13 1.83
CA SER A 107 -30.48 14.86 2.45
C SER A 107 -31.48 14.21 1.51
N GLY A 108 -31.00 13.93 0.30
CA GLY A 108 -31.63 12.99 -0.58
C GLY A 108 -31.83 11.69 0.20
N PRO A 109 -32.87 10.92 -0.13
CA PRO A 109 -33.02 9.59 0.43
C PRO A 109 -31.68 8.85 0.32
N PRO A 110 -31.29 8.07 1.36
CA PRO A 110 -30.06 7.29 1.29
C PRO A 110 -30.04 6.54 -0.05
N PRO A 111 -28.89 6.50 -0.74
CA PRO A 111 -28.81 5.79 -2.00
C PRO A 111 -29.37 4.38 -1.78
N PRO A 112 -30.20 3.88 -2.71
CA PRO A 112 -30.72 2.52 -2.58
C PRO A 112 -29.52 1.57 -2.42
N PRO A 113 -29.68 0.50 -1.62
CA PRO A 113 -28.62 -0.47 -1.47
C PRO A 113 -28.18 -0.98 -2.85
N PRO A 114 -26.86 -1.18 -3.07
CA PRO A 114 -26.38 -1.70 -4.33
C PRO A 114 -27.06 -3.03 -4.64
N THR A 115 -27.47 -3.20 -5.89
CA THR A 115 -27.98 -4.49 -6.37
C THR A 115 -26.79 -5.32 -6.80
N CYS A 116 -26.56 -6.44 -6.12
CA CYS A 116 -25.50 -7.37 -6.49
C CYS A 116 -26.06 -8.41 -7.47
N ASP A 117 -25.47 -8.50 -8.66
CA ASP A 117 -25.97 -9.29 -9.80
C ASP A 117 -26.24 -10.78 -9.50
N ASP A 118 -25.56 -11.35 -8.48
CA ASP A 118 -25.65 -12.76 -8.09
C ASP A 118 -26.45 -12.99 -6.79
N GLY A 119 -27.24 -12.02 -6.36
CA GLY A 119 -27.99 -12.08 -5.08
C GLY A 119 -27.10 -11.96 -3.84
N ARG A 120 -25.84 -11.50 -4.02
CA ARG A 120 -24.92 -11.25 -2.90
C ARG A 120 -25.47 -10.15 -2.00
N GLN A 121 -25.15 -10.24 -0.72
CA GLN A 121 -25.51 -9.23 0.26
C GLN A 121 -24.83 -7.90 -0.08
N ALA A 122 -25.62 -6.82 -0.10
CA ALA A 122 -25.13 -5.46 -0.13
C ALA A 122 -24.43 -5.12 1.20
N CYS A 123 -23.39 -4.31 1.15
CA CYS A 123 -22.61 -3.88 2.31
C CYS A 123 -22.15 -2.42 2.14
N ASP A 124 -21.62 -1.82 3.22
CA ASP A 124 -21.18 -0.41 3.28
C ASP A 124 -22.25 0.64 2.98
N VAL A 125 -23.53 0.30 3.18
CA VAL A 125 -24.66 1.24 3.13
C VAL A 125 -25.52 1.18 4.39
N PRO A 126 -26.22 2.26 4.76
CA PRO A 126 -27.15 2.23 5.88
C PRO A 126 -28.23 1.16 5.70
N GLY A 127 -28.42 0.31 6.71
CA GLY A 127 -29.45 -0.74 6.71
C GLY A 127 -28.98 -2.12 6.24
N THR A 128 -27.71 -2.29 5.84
CA THR A 128 -27.14 -3.61 5.56
C THR A 128 -26.39 -4.20 6.74
N GLY A 129 -26.53 -5.51 6.97
CA GLY A 129 -25.75 -6.24 7.97
C GLY A 129 -24.29 -6.47 7.56
N PRO A 130 -23.43 -7.00 8.45
CA PRO A 130 -22.05 -7.38 8.11
C PRO A 130 -22.02 -8.54 7.11
N CYS A 131 -20.96 -8.63 6.31
CA CYS A 131 -20.77 -9.77 5.40
C CYS A 131 -20.64 -11.10 6.19
N PRO A 132 -21.13 -12.22 5.63
CA PRO A 132 -20.92 -13.55 6.21
C PRO A 132 -19.44 -13.88 6.38
N GLY A 133 -19.12 -14.81 7.29
CA GLY A 133 -17.73 -15.24 7.52
C GLY A 133 -17.07 -15.74 6.23
N GLY A 134 -15.85 -15.26 5.94
CA GLY A 134 -15.11 -15.56 4.70
C GLY A 134 -15.44 -14.67 3.51
N TYR A 135 -16.33 -13.69 3.68
CA TYR A 135 -16.69 -12.69 2.66
C TYR A 135 -16.22 -11.30 3.07
N PHE A 136 -15.80 -10.51 2.08
CA PHE A 136 -15.31 -9.15 2.26
C PHE A 136 -16.16 -8.17 1.46
N CYS A 137 -16.39 -6.98 1.98
CA CYS A 137 -17.14 -5.96 1.26
C CYS A 137 -16.26 -5.35 0.16
N ILE A 138 -16.58 -5.63 -1.10
CA ILE A 138 -15.86 -5.10 -2.26
C ILE A 138 -16.87 -4.41 -3.16
N THR A 139 -16.67 -3.11 -3.42
CA THR A 139 -17.55 -2.30 -4.28
C THR A 139 -19.03 -2.32 -3.86
N GLY A 140 -19.31 -2.47 -2.57
CA GLY A 140 -20.67 -2.53 -2.02
C GLY A 140 -21.33 -3.92 -2.04
N CYS A 141 -20.61 -4.98 -2.42
CA CYS A 141 -21.10 -6.36 -2.42
C CYS A 141 -20.17 -7.32 -1.67
N CYS A 142 -20.76 -8.21 -0.85
CA CYS A 142 -20.00 -9.24 -0.13
C CYS A 142 -19.42 -10.27 -1.11
N THR A 143 -18.10 -10.31 -1.24
CA THR A 143 -17.34 -11.18 -2.14
C THR A 143 -16.58 -12.22 -1.35
N PHE A 144 -16.71 -13.50 -1.73
CA PHE A 144 -15.97 -14.60 -1.09
C PHE A 144 -14.51 -14.55 -1.53
N PHE A 145 -13.60 -14.73 -0.56
CA PHE A 145 -12.19 -15.01 -0.84
C PHE A 145 -11.83 -16.30 -0.13
N GLY A 146 -11.86 -17.39 -0.89
CA GLY A 146 -11.48 -18.73 -0.46
C GLY A 146 -11.28 -19.66 -1.64
#